data_AF-A0A228HHS0-F1
#
_entry.id   AF-A0A228HHS0-F1
#
_cell.length_a   1.000
_cell.length_b   1.000
_cell.length_c   1.000
_cell.angle_alpha   90.00
_cell.angle_beta   90.00
_cell.angle_gamma   90.00
#
_symmetry.space_group_name_H-M   'P 1'
#
loop_
_entity.id
_entity.type
_entity.pdbx_description
1 polymer ?
#
loop_
_entity_poly.entity_id
_entity_poly.type
_entity_poly.pdbx_seq_one_letter_code
_entity_poly.pdbx_strand_id
1 'polypeptide(L)'
;MAEPLPEAFRPTSGADHALIGVATPYAAIHQCGGTVTHPARSTKVRLRTDAKGSLARQADHKNLAVFARYSHKRVRESWHEVGEYNVKIPARPYLPFSGPPNAPVLQPEAERGIEAIVDKLLRQAFE
;
A
#
# COMPACT_ATOMS: atom_id res chain seq x y z
N MET A 1 -19.67 -26.10 -28.14
CA MET A 1 -19.05 -26.87 -27.05
C MET A 1 -17.60 -26.42 -26.99
N ALA A 2 -17.28 -25.43 -26.16
CA ALA A 2 -15.91 -24.91 -26.01
C ALA A 2 -15.24 -25.66 -24.85
N GLU A 3 -14.00 -26.12 -25.06
CA GLU A 3 -13.18 -26.74 -24.02
C GLU A 3 -13.00 -25.79 -22.83
N PRO A 4 -13.02 -26.29 -21.58
CA PRO A 4 -12.67 -25.48 -20.43
C PRO A 4 -11.17 -25.18 -20.47
N LEU A 5 -10.81 -23.89 -20.43
CA LEU A 5 -9.43 -23.44 -20.25
C LEU A 5 -8.83 -24.09 -18.99
N PRO A 6 -7.56 -24.50 -19.01
CA PRO A 6 -6.89 -25.08 -17.84
C PRO A 6 -6.95 -24.10 -16.66
N GLU A 7 -7.22 -24.62 -15.46
CA GLU A 7 -7.38 -23.90 -14.20
C GLU A 7 -6.41 -22.72 -14.12
N ALA A 8 -6.94 -21.51 -14.33
CA ALA A 8 -6.14 -20.32 -14.52
C ALA A 8 -5.27 -20.06 -13.28
N PHE A 9 -3.96 -19.90 -13.52
CA PHE A 9 -2.98 -19.33 -12.63
C PHE A 9 -3.56 -18.12 -11.87
N ARG A 10 -3.99 -18.34 -10.63
CA ARG A 10 -4.59 -17.28 -9.81
C ARG A 10 -3.45 -16.37 -9.35
N PRO A 11 -3.47 -15.07 -9.69
CA PRO A 11 -2.45 -14.18 -9.20
C PRO A 11 -2.54 -14.09 -7.66
N THR A 12 -1.48 -14.50 -6.97
CA THR A 12 -1.35 -14.41 -5.52
C THR A 12 -0.46 -13.23 -5.13
N SER A 13 -0.83 -12.49 -4.09
CA SER A 13 0.04 -11.49 -3.50
C SER A 13 0.02 -11.62 -1.97
N GLY A 14 1.17 -11.37 -1.36
CA GLY A 14 1.40 -11.37 0.09
C GLY A 14 2.07 -10.08 0.54
N ALA A 15 2.46 -10.02 1.82
CA ALA A 15 3.11 -8.85 2.40
C ALA A 15 4.50 -8.57 1.80
N ASP A 16 5.12 -9.58 1.21
CA ASP A 16 6.51 -9.61 0.73
C ASP A 16 6.66 -10.08 -0.73
N HIS A 17 5.55 -10.43 -1.41
CA HIS A 17 5.57 -10.87 -2.79
C HIS A 17 4.33 -10.41 -3.56
N ALA A 18 4.49 -10.14 -4.84
CA ALA A 18 3.38 -9.90 -5.75
C ALA A 18 3.66 -10.58 -7.09
N LEU A 19 2.65 -11.27 -7.60
CA LEU A 19 2.76 -12.01 -8.85
C LEU A 19 2.61 -11.04 -10.04
N ILE A 20 3.51 -11.20 -11.03
CA ILE A 20 3.64 -10.30 -12.18
C ILE A 20 2.32 -10.29 -12.98
N GLY A 21 1.70 -9.12 -13.12
CA GLY A 21 0.45 -8.94 -13.85
C GLY A 21 -0.73 -8.39 -13.03
N VAL A 22 -0.62 -8.32 -11.70
CA VAL A 22 -1.64 -7.62 -10.87
C VAL A 22 -1.34 -6.13 -10.87
N ALA A 23 -1.87 -5.42 -11.86
CA ALA A 23 -1.77 -3.96 -11.97
C ALA A 23 -2.56 -3.28 -10.84
N THR A 24 -2.00 -3.25 -9.64
CA THR A 24 -2.47 -2.31 -8.61
C THR A 24 -1.49 -1.14 -8.61
N PRO A 25 -1.94 0.12 -8.81
CA PRO A 25 -1.09 1.32 -8.70
C PRO A 25 -0.21 1.34 -7.45
N TYR A 26 -0.67 0.69 -6.38
CA TYR A 26 0.04 0.44 -5.14
C TYR A 26 1.38 -0.32 -5.34
N ALA A 27 1.38 -1.41 -6.12
CA ALA A 27 2.57 -2.22 -6.33
C ALA A 27 3.67 -1.45 -7.09
N ALA A 28 3.28 -0.62 -8.06
CA ALA A 28 4.22 0.19 -8.84
C ALA A 28 4.89 1.30 -8.00
N ILE A 29 4.11 2.02 -7.18
CA ILE A 29 4.66 3.07 -6.29
C ILE A 29 5.61 2.45 -5.25
N HIS A 30 5.32 1.24 -4.77
CA HIS A 30 6.22 0.55 -3.86
C HIS A 30 7.48 0.02 -4.55
N GLN A 31 7.41 -0.46 -5.80
CA GLN A 31 8.57 -0.95 -6.55
C GLN A 31 9.51 0.19 -6.98
N CYS A 32 8.97 1.23 -7.62
CA CYS A 32 9.76 2.32 -8.21
C CYS A 32 10.03 3.46 -7.23
N GLY A 33 9.34 3.47 -6.09
CA GLY A 33 9.23 4.67 -5.26
C GLY A 33 8.33 5.71 -5.91
N GLY A 34 7.96 6.72 -5.14
CA GLY A 34 7.14 7.80 -5.65
C GLY A 34 6.74 8.80 -4.58
N THR A 35 6.23 9.93 -5.04
CA THR A 35 5.62 10.94 -4.17
C THR A 35 4.12 10.93 -4.43
N VAL A 36 3.34 10.70 -3.39
CA VAL A 36 1.88 10.84 -3.44
C VAL A 36 1.53 12.21 -2.88
N THR A 37 0.93 13.05 -3.71
CA THR A 37 0.46 14.38 -3.31
C THR A 37 -0.99 14.29 -2.85
N HIS A 38 -1.24 14.71 -1.61
CA HIS A 38 -2.59 14.89 -1.09
C HIS A 38 -2.97 16.37 -1.19
N PRO A 39 -3.97 16.74 -2.03
CA PRO A 39 -4.39 18.13 -2.16
C PRO A 39 -5.01 18.62 -0.85
N ALA A 40 -4.96 19.94 -0.66
CA ALA A 40 -5.61 20.59 0.46
C ALA A 40 -7.11 20.25 0.48
N ARG A 41 -7.64 19.94 1.66
CA ARG A 41 -9.05 19.58 1.83
C ARG A 41 -9.63 20.08 3.14
N SER A 42 -10.89 20.47 3.10
CA SER A 42 -11.66 20.76 4.30
C SER A 42 -12.35 19.48 4.77
N THR A 43 -12.21 19.17 6.06
CA THR A 43 -12.82 18.01 6.70
C THR A 43 -13.71 18.46 7.84
N LYS A 44 -14.90 17.86 7.90
CA LYS A 44 -15.85 18.08 8.98
C LYS A 44 -15.58 17.09 10.09
N VAL A 45 -15.29 17.59 11.28
CA VAL A 45 -14.94 16.78 12.45
C VAL A 45 -16.07 16.84 13.48
N ARG A 46 -16.35 15.68 14.08
CA ARG A 46 -17.36 15.51 15.12
C ARG A 46 -16.70 15.39 16.48
N LEU A 47 -16.90 16.37 17.35
CA LEU A 47 -16.33 16.43 18.70
C LEU A 47 -17.40 16.13 19.75
N ARG A 48 -17.06 15.33 20.75
CA ARG A 48 -17.99 14.95 21.82
C ARG A 48 -18.20 16.12 22.78
N THR A 49 -19.44 16.32 23.20
CA THR A 49 -19.80 17.30 24.22
C THR A 49 -20.33 16.63 25.48
N ASP A 50 -20.20 17.33 26.61
CA ASP A 50 -20.84 16.98 27.86
C ASP A 50 -22.33 17.39 27.87
N ALA A 51 -23.04 17.10 28.97
CA ALA A 51 -24.45 17.48 29.10
C ALA A 51 -24.67 19.00 29.16
N LYS A 52 -23.62 19.78 29.49
CA LYS A 52 -23.64 21.24 29.55
C LYS A 52 -23.27 21.90 28.22
N GLY A 53 -22.95 21.11 27.18
CA GLY A 53 -22.53 21.59 25.87
C GLY A 53 -21.04 21.92 25.75
N SER A 54 -20.24 21.73 26.80
CA SER A 54 -18.78 21.90 26.74
C SER A 54 -18.10 20.71 26.07
N LEU A 55 -16.95 20.95 25.42
CA LEU A 55 -16.20 19.89 24.76
C LEU A 55 -15.64 18.90 25.79
N ALA A 56 -15.93 17.61 25.59
CA ALA A 56 -15.34 16.55 26.38
C ALA A 56 -13.83 16.49 26.10
N ARG A 57 -13.03 16.44 27.17
CA ARG A 57 -11.57 16.39 27.10
C ARG A 57 -11.04 14.99 27.40
N GLN A 58 -9.88 14.67 26.84
CA GLN A 58 -9.20 13.41 27.15
C GLN A 58 -8.73 13.42 28.61
N ALA A 59 -8.77 12.26 29.28
CA ALA A 59 -8.42 12.16 30.70
C ALA A 59 -6.96 12.58 30.97
N ASP A 60 -6.03 12.08 30.15
CA ASP A 60 -4.60 12.34 30.29
C ASP A 60 -4.13 13.62 29.59
N HIS A 61 -4.96 14.18 28.69
CA HIS A 61 -4.62 15.34 27.87
C HIS A 61 -5.80 16.32 27.84
N LYS A 62 -5.93 17.13 28.90
CA LYS A 62 -7.07 18.05 29.10
C LYS A 62 -7.21 19.12 28.01
N ASN A 63 -6.13 19.42 27.29
CA ASN A 63 -6.13 20.33 26.13
C ASN A 63 -6.79 19.71 24.88
N LEU A 64 -6.84 18.38 24.78
CA LEU A 64 -7.35 17.67 23.61
C LEU A 64 -8.84 17.32 23.75
N ALA A 65 -9.60 17.55 22.68
CA ALA A 65 -11.00 17.16 22.62
C ALA A 65 -11.15 15.67 22.25
N VAL A 66 -12.26 15.05 22.66
CA VAL A 66 -12.59 13.67 22.31
C VAL A 66 -13.43 13.64 21.05
N PHE A 67 -13.04 12.84 20.06
CA PHE A 67 -13.85 12.62 18.86
C PHE A 67 -15.12 11.83 19.17
N ALA A 68 -16.23 12.23 18.57
CA ALA A 68 -17.50 11.54 18.72
C ALA A 68 -17.62 10.38 17.71
N ARG A 69 -18.05 9.21 18.19
CA ARG A 69 -18.50 8.11 17.33
C ARG A 69 -19.80 8.48 16.62
N TYR A 70 -20.11 7.75 15.55
CA TYR A 70 -21.32 8.00 14.77
C TYR A 70 -22.61 7.96 15.60
N SER A 71 -22.70 6.98 16.52
CA SER A 71 -23.86 6.75 17.39
C SER A 71 -24.09 7.81 18.47
N HIS A 72 -23.09 8.64 18.78
CA HIS A 72 -23.22 9.65 19.82
C HIS A 72 -24.10 10.82 19.36
N LYS A 73 -24.97 11.29 20.26
CA LYS A 73 -25.92 12.39 20.01
C LYS A 73 -25.42 13.75 20.55
N ARG A 74 -24.61 13.74 21.62
CA ARG A 74 -24.00 14.95 22.18
C ARG A 74 -22.70 15.27 21.46
N VAL A 75 -22.84 15.99 20.36
CA VAL A 75 -21.75 16.26 19.41
C VAL A 75 -21.81 17.70 18.94
N ARG A 76 -20.64 18.32 18.81
CA ARG A 76 -20.43 19.56 18.07
C ARG A 76 -19.66 19.25 16.79
N GLU A 77 -20.11 19.81 15.68
CA GLU A 77 -19.42 19.71 14.40
C GLU A 77 -18.54 20.94 14.18
N SER A 78 -17.32 20.74 13.70
CA SER A 78 -16.40 21.83 13.34
C SER A 78 -15.73 21.51 12.02
N TRP A 79 -15.56 22.53 11.20
CA TRP A 79 -14.73 22.47 10.01
C TRP A 79 -13.26 22.62 10.40
N HIS A 80 -12.42 21.78 9.81
CA HIS A 80 -10.97 21.87 9.90
C HIS A 80 -10.38 21.75 8.50
N GLU A 81 -9.37 22.56 8.24
CA GLU A 81 -8.64 22.55 6.98
C GLU A 81 -7.36 21.74 7.14
N VAL A 82 -7.10 20.87 6.17
CA VAL A 82 -5.86 20.11 6.05
C VAL A 82 -5.14 20.67 4.83
N GLY A 83 -3.95 21.24 5.04
CA GLY A 83 -3.12 21.74 3.96
C GLY A 83 -2.64 20.62 3.03
N GLU A 84 -2.13 21.01 1.86
CA GLU A 84 -1.49 20.08 0.93
C GLU A 84 -0.26 19.46 1.59
N TYR A 85 -0.09 18.15 1.43
CA TYR A 85 1.12 17.47 1.88
C TYR A 85 1.50 16.33 0.94
N ASN A 86 2.80 16.05 0.94
CA ASN A 86 3.42 15.03 0.12
C ASN A 86 3.89 13.86 0.99
N VAL A 87 3.53 12.64 0.60
CA VAL A 87 4.05 11.42 1.20
C VAL A 87 5.10 10.84 0.27
N LYS A 88 6.35 10.83 0.72
CA LYS A 88 7.46 10.21 -0.01
C LYS A 88 7.53 8.72 0.33
N ILE A 89 7.26 7.86 -0.65
CA ILE A 89 7.41 6.41 -0.53
C ILE A 89 8.76 6.04 -1.15
N PRO A 90 9.75 5.57 -0.36
CA PRO A 90 11.00 5.10 -0.91
C PRO A 90 10.79 3.81 -1.72
N ALA A 91 11.61 3.61 -2.75
CA ALA A 91 11.58 2.40 -3.57
C ALA A 91 11.91 1.16 -2.71
N ARG A 92 11.11 0.12 -2.84
CA ARG A 92 11.28 -1.18 -2.20
C ARG A 92 11.30 -2.24 -3.31
N PRO A 93 12.43 -2.38 -4.03
CA PRO A 93 12.52 -3.32 -5.13
C PRO A 93 12.54 -4.76 -4.60
N TYR A 94 11.45 -5.49 -4.81
CA TYR A 94 11.34 -6.93 -4.49
C TYR A 94 11.31 -7.79 -5.76
N LEU A 95 11.12 -7.18 -6.93
CA LEU A 95 11.17 -7.89 -8.21
C LEU A 95 12.61 -7.93 -8.74
N PRO A 96 13.10 -9.09 -9.20
CA PRO A 96 14.42 -9.24 -9.84
C PRO A 96 14.46 -8.63 -11.24
N PHE A 97 13.46 -7.84 -11.63
CA PHE A 97 13.34 -7.27 -12.97
C PHE A 97 13.45 -5.74 -12.92
N SER A 98 14.01 -5.19 -13.99
CA SER A 98 14.20 -3.78 -14.29
C SER A 98 13.69 -3.51 -15.72
N GLY A 99 13.52 -2.24 -16.10
CA GLY A 99 13.07 -1.89 -17.46
C GLY A 99 11.54 -1.69 -17.63
N PRO A 100 11.09 -1.34 -18.85
CA PRO A 100 9.71 -1.03 -19.13
C PRO A 100 8.81 -2.29 -19.13
N PRO A 101 7.48 -2.16 -18.93
CA PRO A 101 6.56 -3.30 -18.77
C PRO A 101 6.55 -4.31 -19.94
N ASN A 102 6.95 -3.87 -21.13
CA ASN A 102 6.99 -4.67 -22.35
C ASN A 102 8.37 -5.30 -22.66
N ALA A 103 9.40 -5.00 -21.85
CA ALA A 103 10.74 -5.58 -21.99
C ALA A 103 11.45 -5.65 -20.60
N PRO A 104 10.99 -6.54 -19.70
CA PRO A 104 11.61 -6.69 -18.39
C PRO A 104 12.99 -7.35 -18.53
N VAL A 105 14.02 -6.69 -18.00
CA VAL A 105 15.41 -7.17 -17.94
C VAL A 105 15.70 -7.62 -16.51
N LEU A 106 16.28 -8.81 -16.32
CA LEU A 106 16.71 -9.26 -15.00
C LEU A 106 17.77 -8.29 -14.42
N GLN A 107 17.69 -8.04 -13.12
CA GLN A 107 18.75 -7.35 -12.41
C GLN A 107 19.98 -8.26 -12.36
N PRO A 108 21.21 -7.71 -12.48
CA PRO A 108 22.43 -8.52 -12.56
C PRO A 108 22.61 -9.52 -11.42
N GLU A 109 22.13 -9.19 -10.21
CA GLU A 109 22.18 -10.05 -9.04
C GLU A 109 21.26 -11.27 -9.17
N ALA A 110 20.08 -11.07 -9.75
CA ALA A 110 19.09 -12.13 -9.95
C ALA A 110 19.46 -13.04 -11.12
N GLU A 111 20.03 -12.47 -12.19
CA GLU A 111 20.59 -13.21 -13.32
C GLU A 111 21.65 -14.21 -12.84
N ARG A 112 22.65 -13.76 -12.08
CA ARG A 112 23.67 -14.62 -11.48
C ARG A 112 23.09 -15.72 -10.59
N GLY A 113 22.04 -15.41 -9.83
CA GLY A 113 21.36 -16.38 -8.98
C GLY A 113 20.64 -17.47 -9.78
N ILE A 114 19.95 -17.09 -10.86
CA ILE A 114 19.26 -18.03 -11.75
C ILE A 114 20.27 -18.90 -12.50
N GLU A 115 21.34 -18.32 -13.02
CA GLU A 115 22.42 -19.06 -13.69
C GLU A 115 23.02 -20.14 -12.78
N ALA A 116 23.30 -19.81 -11.51
CA ALA A 116 23.83 -20.76 -10.55
C ALA A 116 22.85 -21.92 -10.26
N ILE A 117 21.54 -21.62 -10.21
CA ILE A 117 20.50 -22.65 -10.01
C ILE A 117 20.39 -23.55 -11.25
N VAL A 118 20.40 -22.96 -12.45
CA VAL A 118 20.32 -23.70 -13.71
C VAL A 118 21.57 -24.57 -13.90
N ASP A 119 22.78 -24.06 -13.65
CA ASP A 119 24.01 -24.84 -13.73
C ASP A 119 23.99 -26.03 -12.76
N LYS A 120 23.52 -25.79 -11.52
CA LYS A 120 23.35 -26.87 -10.53
C LYS A 120 22.35 -27.93 -10.99
N LEU A 121 21.20 -27.52 -11.54
CA LEU A 121 20.17 -28.44 -12.04
C LEU A 121 20.66 -29.24 -13.25
N LEU A 122 21.36 -28.59 -14.18
CA LEU A 122 21.93 -29.26 -15.35
C LEU A 122 22.98 -30.29 -14.94
N ARG A 123 23.89 -29.94 -14.02
CA ARG A 123 24.88 -30.90 -13.49
C ARG A 123 24.21 -32.10 -12.82
N GLN A 124 23.18 -31.87 -12.02
CA GLN A 124 22.42 -32.94 -11.37
C GLN A 124 21.59 -33.81 -12.34
N ALA A 125 21.26 -33.31 -13.52
CA ALA A 125 20.47 -34.05 -14.52
C ALA A 125 21.34 -34.93 -15.44
N PHE A 126 22.64 -34.66 -15.52
CA PHE A 126 23.60 -35.36 -16.38
C PHE A 126 24.67 -36.14 -15.59
N GLU A 127 24.52 -36.25 -14.27
CA GLU A 127 25.19 -37.22 -13.38
C GLU A 127 24.23 -38.34 -12.98
#